data_AF-A0A3D3UPQ4-F1
#
_entry.id   AF-A0A3D3UPQ4-F1
#
_cell.length_a   1.000
_cell.length_b   1.000
_cell.length_c   1.000
_cell.angle_alpha   90.00
_cell.angle_beta   90.00
_cell.angle_gamma   90.00
#
_symmetry.space_group_name_H-M   'P 1'
#
loop_
_entity.id
_entity.type
_entity.pdbx_description
1 polymer ?
#
loop_
_entity_poly.entity_id
_entity_poly.type
_entity_poly.pdbx_seq_one_letter_code
_entity_poly.pdbx_strand_id
1 'polypeptide(L)'
;MRKQLLILIRLSNLILLIFPVSAQSVESQLWRDFVNGDRTKLPDFSYAGYMRGKTRIPDVDWSIYNVVDYGADPSPNTTGRQDLDAIKKAIKAVPSDQGGVIFFPAGTYDIGNSSSQSDDNVIHYRRGKIVWRGQGKDKSIIYMKKTTATANTYTLKIMVSVFGGAASDENLDTRITDITSDAKLNDFSIDVRSTSGLSVNQWIKIYMLAGENEFYDYLLPYSKLTSWTTGARFSERHQIKSIDGNTLTFYEPILIPYIKHTEGADGTKWGIYTYRHHEMIGFEDLCFRGNWGPGDPYWPYVHHDPASREYDDSGWTALSINDVVNSWVRRCKFVNFTNVQFVRNCALFSYLENEIDQDTYSSDGWYGHHGIFYISCNHSIAGAGVTRSRLTHGPSINGYLQGSGGNVIWRYKFHPRTGPDSHSYSIWSTLYDLTEGGLKRRASAGAGHGRPNHLKYFVPWNHKNTDPTRGDNVSLSDPTPEYDEYAFWDYQRSFYYVTPIVVGIHGQPVNFLTSGTGKVNALEYNNRDDVTPRSLYEAQLELRLGYLPGWVCEVREGID
;
A
#
# COMPACT_ATOMS: atom_id res chain seq x y z
N MET A 1 28.09 83.32 32.66
CA MET A 1 28.92 82.20 33.13
C MET A 1 28.10 80.93 33.04
N ARG A 2 28.53 80.00 32.18
CA ARG A 2 28.45 78.52 32.28
C ARG A 2 27.12 77.81 32.68
N LYS A 3 26.65 77.00 31.71
CA LYS A 3 26.20 75.57 31.79
C LYS A 3 24.92 75.26 32.61
N GLN A 4 24.00 74.37 32.27
CA GLN A 4 23.71 73.37 31.21
C GLN A 4 22.24 72.95 31.45
N LEU A 5 21.33 73.07 30.49
CA LEU A 5 20.76 71.99 29.65
C LEU A 5 20.26 70.73 30.38
N LEU A 6 18.94 70.47 30.33
CA LEU A 6 18.37 69.14 30.03
C LEU A 6 16.87 69.27 29.72
N ILE A 7 16.56 69.24 28.41
CA ILE A 7 15.23 69.10 27.83
C ILE A 7 14.95 67.59 27.77
N LEU A 8 13.87 67.12 28.44
CA LEU A 8 13.36 65.77 28.26
C LEU A 8 12.64 65.66 26.91
N ILE A 9 13.29 65.01 25.93
CA ILE A 9 12.64 64.53 24.71
C ILE A 9 12.06 63.14 25.03
N ARG A 10 10.73 63.00 24.91
CA ARG A 10 10.06 61.70 24.91
C ARG A 10 10.41 60.95 23.63
N LEU A 11 11.28 59.96 23.73
CA LEU A 11 11.43 58.90 22.73
C LEU A 11 10.29 57.89 22.92
N SER A 12 9.22 58.03 22.14
CA SER A 12 8.26 56.96 21.93
C SER A 12 8.89 55.89 21.04
N ASN A 13 9.37 54.82 21.65
CA ASN A 13 9.80 53.58 20.98
C ASN A 13 8.61 52.97 20.24
N LEU A 14 8.59 53.13 18.91
CA LEU A 14 7.72 52.37 18.02
C LEU A 14 8.29 50.94 17.92
N ILE A 15 7.85 50.05 18.80
CA ILE A 15 8.10 48.61 18.65
C ILE A 15 7.22 48.14 17.50
N LEU A 16 7.81 47.96 16.31
CA LEU A 16 7.21 47.18 15.23
C LEU A 16 7.17 45.72 15.71
N LEU A 17 6.01 45.28 16.21
CA LEU A 17 5.71 43.86 16.37
C LEU A 17 5.60 43.27 14.96
N ILE A 18 6.71 42.70 14.48
CA ILE A 18 6.71 41.81 13.32
C ILE A 18 6.02 40.53 13.78
N PHE A 19 4.70 40.48 13.68
CA PHE A 19 4.02 39.19 13.71
C PHE A 19 4.51 38.39 12.50
N PRO A 20 4.99 37.14 12.66
CA PRO A 20 5.15 36.27 11.51
C PRO A 20 3.76 36.16 10.89
N VAL A 21 3.59 36.71 9.70
CA VAL A 21 2.46 36.38 8.84
C VAL A 21 2.66 34.91 8.52
N SER A 22 2.04 34.03 9.30
CA SER A 22 1.86 32.64 8.88
C SER A 22 1.17 32.72 7.53
N ALA A 23 1.85 32.28 6.47
CA ALA A 23 1.24 32.15 5.16
C ALA A 23 -0.06 31.35 5.37
N GLN A 24 -1.19 31.98 5.08
CA GLN A 24 -2.49 31.34 5.23
C GLN A 24 -2.50 30.18 4.22
N SER A 25 -2.45 28.93 4.71
CA SER A 25 -2.53 27.77 3.82
C SER A 25 -3.78 27.91 2.96
N VAL A 26 -3.60 27.80 1.65
CA VAL A 26 -4.70 28.00 0.71
C VAL A 26 -5.44 26.68 0.57
N GLU A 27 -6.76 26.73 0.59
CA GLU A 27 -7.59 25.54 0.47
C GLU A 27 -7.65 25.08 -1.00
N SER A 28 -7.55 23.77 -1.21
CA SER A 28 -7.67 23.11 -2.51
C SER A 28 -9.05 23.33 -3.15
N GLN A 29 -9.09 23.59 -4.47
CA GLN A 29 -10.36 23.67 -5.18
C GLN A 29 -11.00 22.29 -5.33
N LEU A 30 -10.20 21.26 -5.60
CA LEU A 30 -10.67 19.87 -5.63
C LEU A 30 -11.33 19.45 -4.31
N TRP A 31 -10.77 19.87 -3.17
CA TRP A 31 -11.39 19.64 -1.87
C TRP A 31 -12.72 20.38 -1.72
N ARG A 32 -12.76 21.68 -2.06
CA ARG A 32 -14.02 22.45 -2.02
C ARG A 32 -15.10 21.80 -2.88
N ASP A 33 -14.77 21.38 -4.08
CA ASP A 33 -15.69 20.70 -4.99
C ASP A 33 -16.23 19.41 -4.37
N PHE A 34 -15.35 18.60 -3.75
CA PHE A 34 -15.74 17.36 -3.06
C PHE A 34 -16.71 17.62 -1.90
N VAL A 35 -16.42 18.61 -1.05
CA VAL A 35 -17.29 19.01 0.08
C VAL A 35 -18.64 19.54 -0.42
N ASN A 36 -18.65 20.30 -1.51
CA ASN A 36 -19.86 20.85 -2.12
C ASN A 36 -20.67 19.82 -2.92
N GLY A 37 -20.23 18.55 -2.95
CA GLY A 37 -20.97 17.43 -3.53
C GLY A 37 -20.53 17.02 -4.93
N ASP A 38 -19.59 17.72 -5.57
CA ASP A 38 -18.94 17.24 -6.79
C ASP A 38 -17.88 16.19 -6.44
N ARG A 39 -18.33 14.96 -6.28
CA ARG A 39 -17.49 13.80 -5.99
C ARG A 39 -16.93 13.13 -7.25
N THR A 40 -17.04 13.75 -8.43
CA THR A 40 -16.59 13.11 -9.68
C THR A 40 -15.09 13.26 -9.93
N LYS A 41 -14.45 14.23 -9.26
CA LYS A 41 -13.04 14.59 -9.46
C LYS A 41 -12.09 13.87 -8.51
N LEU A 42 -12.53 13.53 -7.31
CA LEU A 42 -11.73 12.88 -6.28
C LEU A 42 -12.40 11.59 -5.81
N PRO A 43 -11.70 10.44 -5.80
CA PRO A 43 -12.16 9.25 -5.10
C PRO A 43 -12.36 9.53 -3.60
N ASP A 44 -13.36 8.91 -2.99
CA ASP A 44 -13.59 8.95 -1.55
C ASP A 44 -12.74 7.88 -0.84
N PHE A 45 -11.54 8.28 -0.41
CA PHE A 45 -10.57 7.39 0.24
C PHE A 45 -10.89 7.12 1.72
N SER A 46 -11.93 7.75 2.28
CA SER A 46 -12.27 7.64 3.71
C SER A 46 -12.61 6.23 4.19
N TYR A 47 -12.82 5.28 3.26
CA TYR A 47 -13.13 3.89 3.55
C TYR A 47 -11.89 2.99 3.65
N ALA A 48 -10.68 3.55 3.50
CA ALA A 48 -9.47 2.75 3.57
C ALA A 48 -9.14 2.25 4.99
N GLY A 49 -8.63 1.03 5.09
CA GLY A 49 -8.11 0.41 6.30
C GLY A 49 -9.13 -0.36 7.13
N TYR A 50 -8.63 -0.96 8.22
CA TYR A 50 -9.38 -1.79 9.16
C TYR A 50 -10.72 -1.15 9.53
N MET A 51 -11.82 -1.91 9.34
CA MET A 51 -13.17 -1.45 9.61
C MET A 51 -13.50 -0.08 8.99
N ARG A 52 -12.96 0.15 7.77
CA ARG A 52 -13.11 1.36 6.97
C ARG A 52 -12.58 2.60 7.69
N GLY A 53 -11.51 2.48 8.45
CA GLY A 53 -10.90 3.59 9.20
C GLY A 53 -11.78 4.14 10.35
N LYS A 54 -12.94 3.54 10.64
CA LYS A 54 -13.87 4.04 11.67
C LYS A 54 -13.40 3.77 13.09
N THR A 55 -12.69 2.66 13.31
CA THR A 55 -12.29 2.18 14.63
C THR A 55 -10.82 1.85 14.67
N ARG A 56 -10.21 1.96 15.85
CA ARG A 56 -8.85 1.49 16.10
C ARG A 56 -8.74 -0.01 15.81
N ILE A 57 -7.57 -0.44 15.36
CA ILE A 57 -7.23 -1.87 15.35
C ILE A 57 -7.31 -2.39 16.80
N PRO A 58 -8.05 -3.47 17.07
CA PRO A 58 -8.33 -3.90 18.44
C PRO A 58 -7.12 -4.58 19.08
N ASP A 59 -6.92 -4.33 20.37
CA ASP A 59 -6.11 -5.20 21.22
C ASP A 59 -6.99 -6.40 21.63
N VAL A 60 -6.96 -7.47 20.83
CA VAL A 60 -7.85 -8.62 21.05
C VAL A 60 -7.59 -9.31 22.39
N ASP A 61 -8.68 -9.68 23.07
CA ASP A 61 -8.71 -10.42 24.35
C ASP A 61 -9.02 -11.91 24.14
N TRP A 62 -8.38 -12.51 23.13
CA TRP A 62 -8.51 -13.94 22.86
C TRP A 62 -7.55 -14.76 23.71
N SER A 63 -7.83 -16.06 23.82
CA SER A 63 -6.95 -17.00 24.52
C SER A 63 -5.52 -16.93 23.97
N ILE A 64 -4.57 -16.93 24.89
CA ILE A 64 -3.13 -16.85 24.60
C ILE A 64 -2.58 -18.25 24.40
N TYR A 65 -1.90 -18.44 23.27
CA TYR A 65 -1.16 -19.64 22.90
C TYR A 65 0.31 -19.25 22.86
N ASN A 66 0.97 -19.37 24.02
CA ASN A 66 2.35 -18.98 24.19
C ASN A 66 3.30 -20.02 23.57
N VAL A 67 4.13 -19.61 22.60
CA VAL A 67 4.92 -20.55 21.80
C VAL A 67 5.92 -21.39 22.61
N VAL A 68 6.39 -20.90 23.76
CA VAL A 68 7.26 -21.68 24.67
C VAL A 68 6.53 -22.87 25.29
N ASP A 69 5.21 -22.78 25.52
CA ASP A 69 4.40 -23.90 26.03
C ASP A 69 4.26 -25.02 24.98
N TYR A 70 4.53 -24.70 23.71
CA TYR A 70 4.55 -25.63 22.59
C TYR A 70 5.97 -26.09 22.21
N GLY A 71 6.98 -25.67 22.99
CA GLY A 71 8.36 -26.10 22.88
C GLY A 71 9.30 -25.16 22.13
N ALA A 72 8.89 -23.92 21.83
CA ALA A 72 9.83 -22.92 21.31
C ALA A 72 10.88 -22.57 22.37
N ASP A 73 12.09 -22.24 21.95
CA ASP A 73 13.16 -21.74 22.82
C ASP A 73 13.54 -20.32 22.38
N PRO A 74 13.34 -19.29 23.24
CA PRO A 74 13.66 -17.90 22.92
C PRO A 74 15.16 -17.59 22.85
N SER A 75 16.04 -18.59 23.02
CA SER A 75 17.48 -18.42 22.94
C SER A 75 17.98 -18.30 21.47
N PRO A 76 19.04 -17.51 21.20
CA PRO A 76 19.50 -17.26 19.83
C PRO A 76 20.17 -18.47 19.13
N ASN A 77 20.23 -19.64 19.77
CA ASN A 77 21.02 -20.80 19.32
C ASN A 77 20.19 -22.09 19.22
N THR A 78 18.92 -21.99 18.85
CA THR A 78 18.10 -23.17 18.57
C THR A 78 18.46 -23.81 17.24
N THR A 79 18.18 -25.11 17.10
CA THR A 79 18.02 -25.68 15.76
C THR A 79 16.68 -25.16 15.26
N GLY A 80 16.63 -24.25 14.29
CA GLY A 80 15.39 -23.54 13.92
C GLY A 80 14.16 -24.40 13.53
N ARG A 81 14.29 -25.74 13.54
CA ARG A 81 13.18 -26.69 13.50
C ARG A 81 12.28 -26.63 14.72
N GLN A 82 12.88 -26.47 15.89
CA GLN A 82 12.16 -26.52 17.15
C GLN A 82 11.14 -25.37 17.24
N ASP A 83 11.57 -24.14 16.99
CA ASP A 83 10.68 -22.97 17.06
C ASP A 83 9.63 -23.00 15.95
N LEU A 84 10.02 -23.38 14.73
CA LEU A 84 9.08 -23.58 13.62
C LEU A 84 7.96 -24.55 13.98
N ASP A 85 8.29 -25.73 14.50
CA ASP A 85 7.32 -26.76 14.87
C ASP A 85 6.46 -26.31 16.06
N ALA A 86 7.05 -25.62 17.05
CA ALA A 86 6.32 -25.08 18.19
C ALA A 86 5.29 -24.01 17.78
N ILE A 87 5.68 -23.09 16.89
CA ILE A 87 4.76 -22.07 16.36
C ILE A 87 3.61 -22.71 15.58
N LYS A 88 3.91 -23.69 14.73
CA LYS A 88 2.87 -24.46 14.00
C LYS A 88 1.92 -25.17 14.95
N LYS A 89 2.42 -25.78 16.03
CA LYS A 89 1.59 -26.42 17.07
C LYS A 89 0.70 -25.40 17.78
N ALA A 90 1.23 -24.23 18.16
CA ALA A 90 0.47 -23.17 18.78
C ALA A 90 -0.68 -22.69 17.88
N ILE A 91 -0.42 -22.46 16.58
CA ILE A 91 -1.45 -22.09 15.59
C ILE A 91 -2.51 -23.18 15.46
N LYS A 92 -2.09 -24.44 15.40
CA LYS A 92 -3.01 -25.59 15.28
C LYS A 92 -3.87 -25.79 16.53
N ALA A 93 -3.37 -25.41 17.71
CA ALA A 93 -4.07 -25.56 18.98
C ALA A 93 -5.25 -24.60 19.14
N VAL A 94 -5.29 -23.49 18.38
CA VAL A 94 -6.44 -22.57 18.40
C VAL A 94 -7.67 -23.29 17.85
N PRO A 95 -8.81 -23.37 18.57
CA PRO A 95 -10.06 -23.93 18.04
C PRO A 95 -10.54 -23.17 16.80
N SER A 96 -11.05 -23.86 15.77
CA SER A 96 -11.41 -23.25 14.47
C SER A 96 -12.53 -22.21 14.54
N ASP A 97 -13.39 -22.31 15.54
CA ASP A 97 -14.53 -21.41 15.81
C ASP A 97 -14.14 -20.20 16.68
N GLN A 98 -12.98 -20.25 17.34
CA GLN A 98 -12.46 -19.23 18.24
C GLN A 98 -11.28 -18.46 17.64
N GLY A 99 -10.99 -17.30 18.21
CA GLY A 99 -9.75 -16.58 17.95
C GLY A 99 -8.65 -16.99 18.92
N GLY A 100 -7.40 -16.78 18.54
CA GLY A 100 -6.24 -17.03 19.40
C GLY A 100 -5.13 -16.03 19.16
N VAL A 101 -4.45 -15.67 20.26
CA VAL A 101 -3.20 -14.90 20.21
C VAL A 101 -2.03 -15.87 20.25
N ILE A 102 -1.27 -15.97 19.16
CA ILE A 102 0.02 -16.66 19.16
C ILE A 102 1.03 -15.71 19.77
N PHE A 103 1.40 -15.99 21.01
CA PHE A 103 2.18 -15.07 21.83
C PHE A 103 3.65 -15.45 21.85
N PHE A 104 4.49 -14.44 21.66
CA PHE A 104 5.95 -14.54 21.63
C PHE A 104 6.54 -13.72 22.77
N PRO A 105 6.94 -14.35 23.89
CA PRO A 105 7.78 -13.72 24.90
C PRO A 105 9.05 -13.11 24.29
N ALA A 106 9.70 -12.19 25.00
CA ALA A 106 10.97 -11.63 24.60
C ALA A 106 11.99 -12.74 24.33
N GLY A 107 12.70 -12.64 23.21
CA GLY A 107 13.54 -13.72 22.70
C GLY A 107 13.70 -13.68 21.19
N THR A 108 14.56 -14.57 20.70
CA THR A 108 14.78 -14.81 19.27
C THR A 108 14.34 -16.23 18.95
N TYR A 109 13.42 -16.36 17.99
CA TYR A 109 12.85 -17.63 17.55
C TYR A 109 13.33 -17.90 16.12
N ASP A 110 14.25 -18.84 15.94
CA ASP A 110 14.80 -19.17 14.63
C ASP A 110 13.86 -20.14 13.92
N ILE A 111 13.34 -19.76 12.76
CA ILE A 111 12.48 -20.62 11.94
C ILE A 111 13.17 -21.08 10.65
N GLY A 112 14.43 -20.69 10.43
CA GLY A 112 15.20 -20.95 9.20
C GLY A 112 16.17 -22.11 9.34
N ASN A 113 15.72 -23.34 9.12
CA ASN A 113 16.53 -24.55 9.36
C ASN A 113 16.78 -25.43 8.12
N SER A 114 16.24 -25.07 6.96
CA SER A 114 16.12 -25.97 5.81
C SER A 114 16.60 -25.32 4.52
N SER A 115 17.10 -26.14 3.60
CA SER A 115 17.39 -25.77 2.22
C SER A 115 16.20 -25.99 1.28
N SER A 116 14.98 -26.27 1.74
CA SER A 116 13.82 -26.47 0.86
C SER A 116 12.59 -25.71 1.32
N GLN A 117 11.88 -25.13 0.36
CA GLN A 117 10.64 -24.40 0.57
C GLN A 117 9.42 -25.34 0.48
N SER A 118 9.35 -26.35 1.34
CA SER A 118 8.13 -27.15 1.52
C SER A 118 7.28 -26.58 2.65
N ASP A 119 5.99 -26.94 2.67
CA ASP A 119 5.08 -26.57 3.77
C ASP A 119 5.58 -27.03 5.15
N ASP A 120 6.47 -28.03 5.21
CA ASP A 120 7.13 -28.47 6.44
C ASP A 120 8.15 -27.47 6.97
N ASN A 121 8.72 -26.63 6.11
CA ASN A 121 9.87 -25.77 6.41
C ASN A 121 9.54 -24.27 6.48
N VAL A 122 8.29 -23.90 6.20
CA VAL A 122 7.78 -22.52 6.33
C VAL A 122 6.52 -22.50 7.16
N ILE A 123 6.10 -21.31 7.62
CA ILE A 123 4.84 -21.16 8.35
C ILE A 123 3.75 -20.82 7.34
N HIS A 124 2.78 -21.72 7.21
CA HIS A 124 1.67 -21.61 6.29
C HIS A 124 0.39 -21.99 7.02
N TYR A 125 -0.61 -21.10 7.03
CA TYR A 125 -1.93 -21.43 7.56
C TYR A 125 -3.07 -20.77 6.76
N ARG A 126 -4.26 -21.37 6.85
CA ARG A 126 -5.46 -21.05 6.06
C ARG A 126 -6.68 -20.87 6.96
N ARG A 127 -6.60 -19.87 7.85
CA ARG A 127 -7.68 -19.56 8.81
C ARG A 127 -7.58 -18.12 9.30
N GLY A 128 -8.74 -17.54 9.60
CA GLY A 128 -8.85 -16.24 10.26
C GLY A 128 -8.73 -16.32 11.77
N LYS A 129 -8.91 -15.16 12.42
CA LYS A 129 -8.89 -14.97 13.88
C LYS A 129 -7.59 -15.46 14.56
N ILE A 130 -6.46 -15.15 13.94
CA ILE A 130 -5.13 -15.44 14.49
C ILE A 130 -4.36 -14.12 14.59
N VAL A 131 -3.97 -13.75 15.81
CA VAL A 131 -3.10 -12.59 16.04
C VAL A 131 -1.76 -13.07 16.55
N TRP A 132 -0.69 -12.72 15.85
CA TRP A 132 0.67 -12.89 16.29
C TRP A 132 1.07 -11.68 17.11
N ARG A 133 1.50 -11.88 18.35
CA ARG A 133 1.80 -10.78 19.27
C ARG A 133 3.10 -11.01 20.02
N GLY A 134 4.02 -10.06 19.91
CA GLY A 134 5.24 -10.01 20.72
C GLY A 134 5.10 -9.12 21.95
N GLN A 135 6.19 -8.99 22.71
CA GLN A 135 6.32 -8.04 23.83
C GLN A 135 6.88 -6.68 23.40
N GLY A 136 6.98 -6.44 22.09
CA GLY A 136 7.55 -5.24 21.49
C GLY A 136 8.50 -5.60 20.35
N LYS A 137 8.52 -4.75 19.33
CA LYS A 137 9.34 -4.94 18.12
C LYS A 137 10.85 -4.98 18.37
N ASP A 138 11.34 -4.55 19.53
CA ASP A 138 12.76 -4.67 19.90
C ASP A 138 13.04 -5.81 20.88
N LYS A 139 12.03 -6.65 21.18
CA LYS A 139 12.12 -7.73 22.19
C LYS A 139 11.81 -9.12 21.64
N SER A 140 10.77 -9.25 20.83
CA SER A 140 10.31 -10.53 20.29
C SER A 140 10.66 -10.63 18.81
N ILE A 141 11.69 -11.42 18.49
CA ILE A 141 12.30 -11.50 17.16
C ILE A 141 11.97 -12.86 16.55
N ILE A 142 11.27 -12.87 15.41
CA ILE A 142 11.15 -14.05 14.57
C ILE A 142 12.24 -13.98 13.51
N TYR A 143 13.13 -14.98 13.50
CA TYR A 143 14.37 -14.95 12.74
C TYR A 143 14.34 -15.98 11.60
N MET A 144 14.46 -15.50 10.38
CA MET A 144 14.78 -16.31 9.21
C MET A 144 16.31 -16.33 9.08
N LYS A 145 16.96 -17.29 9.73
CA LYS A 145 18.44 -17.41 9.73
C LYS A 145 19.00 -17.83 8.38
N LYS A 146 18.28 -18.69 7.68
CA LYS A 146 18.64 -19.24 6.38
C LYS A 146 17.49 -19.09 5.39
N THR A 147 17.82 -18.72 4.16
CA THR A 147 16.88 -18.75 3.04
C THR A 147 16.73 -20.17 2.48
N THR A 148 15.53 -20.48 2.00
CA THR A 148 15.24 -21.71 1.24
C THR A 148 15.52 -21.56 -0.26
N ALA A 149 16.25 -20.51 -0.67
CA ALA A 149 16.73 -20.32 -2.04
C ALA A 149 17.74 -21.43 -2.41
N THR A 150 17.53 -22.12 -3.53
CA THR A 150 18.37 -23.23 -4.00
C THR A 150 18.50 -23.36 -5.52
N ALA A 151 17.73 -22.64 -6.33
CA ALA A 151 17.75 -22.65 -7.78
C ALA A 151 17.28 -21.30 -8.37
N ASN A 152 17.95 -20.84 -9.44
CA ASN A 152 17.64 -19.58 -10.12
C ASN A 152 16.22 -19.51 -10.74
N THR A 153 15.21 -19.30 -9.89
CA THR A 153 13.78 -19.26 -10.20
C THR A 153 13.14 -18.03 -9.54
N TYR A 154 12.05 -17.55 -10.11
CA TYR A 154 11.26 -16.42 -9.58
C TYR A 154 10.30 -16.80 -8.43
N THR A 155 10.69 -17.76 -7.59
CA THR A 155 9.82 -18.26 -6.53
C THR A 155 10.18 -17.58 -5.22
N LEU A 156 9.26 -16.76 -4.69
CA LEU A 156 9.42 -16.07 -3.41
C LEU A 156 9.63 -17.04 -2.27
N LYS A 157 10.70 -16.85 -1.49
CA LYS A 157 11.05 -17.61 -0.29
C LYS A 157 10.48 -16.90 0.94
N ILE A 158 9.27 -17.32 1.31
CA ILE A 158 8.42 -16.64 2.29
C ILE A 158 8.54 -17.31 3.65
N MET A 159 8.76 -16.49 4.67
CA MET A 159 8.87 -16.88 6.07
C MET A 159 7.49 -17.22 6.69
N VAL A 160 6.50 -16.34 6.54
CA VAL A 160 5.11 -16.58 6.98
C VAL A 160 4.12 -16.30 5.87
N SER A 161 3.29 -17.29 5.54
CA SER A 161 2.22 -17.20 4.55
C SER A 161 0.85 -17.47 5.16
N VAL A 162 -0.11 -16.61 4.83
CA VAL A 162 -1.52 -16.74 5.21
C VAL A 162 -2.39 -16.66 3.95
N PHE A 163 -3.40 -17.52 3.85
CA PHE A 163 -4.34 -17.52 2.72
C PHE A 163 -5.80 -17.65 3.20
N GLY A 164 -6.72 -17.01 2.49
CA GLY A 164 -8.16 -17.03 2.79
C GLY A 164 -8.97 -18.16 2.14
N GLY A 165 -8.32 -19.26 1.73
CA GLY A 165 -8.98 -20.38 1.05
C GLY A 165 -8.14 -21.67 1.07
N ALA A 166 -8.65 -22.76 0.47
CA ALA A 166 -7.94 -24.05 0.36
C ALA A 166 -6.79 -24.02 -0.67
N ALA A 167 -5.81 -24.92 -0.55
CA ALA A 167 -4.57 -24.90 -1.36
C ALA A 167 -4.73 -25.32 -2.82
N SER A 168 -5.79 -26.05 -3.18
CA SER A 168 -5.89 -26.79 -4.45
C SER A 168 -6.78 -26.12 -5.51
N ASP A 169 -7.12 -24.86 -5.35
CA ASP A 169 -8.39 -24.39 -5.88
C ASP A 169 -8.22 -22.97 -6.46
N GLU A 170 -7.48 -22.91 -7.57
CA GLU A 170 -7.12 -21.68 -8.27
C GLU A 170 -8.30 -21.01 -9.00
N ASN A 171 -9.52 -21.57 -8.93
CA ASN A 171 -10.72 -21.15 -9.68
C ASN A 171 -11.99 -20.96 -8.82
N LEU A 172 -11.84 -20.47 -7.59
CA LEU A 172 -12.92 -20.53 -6.61
C LEU A 172 -13.93 -19.39 -6.59
N ASP A 173 -13.59 -18.25 -7.16
CA ASP A 173 -14.50 -17.12 -7.25
C ASP A 173 -15.44 -17.34 -8.45
N THR A 174 -16.70 -17.59 -8.15
CA THR A 174 -17.73 -17.94 -9.13
C THR A 174 -18.65 -16.76 -9.34
N ARG A 175 -19.07 -16.55 -10.59
CA ARG A 175 -20.06 -15.52 -10.92
C ARG A 175 -21.39 -15.88 -10.26
N ILE A 176 -21.98 -14.93 -9.55
CA ILE A 176 -23.28 -15.03 -8.89
C ILE A 176 -24.38 -14.46 -9.80
N THR A 177 -24.17 -13.25 -10.31
CA THR A 177 -25.14 -12.54 -11.15
C THR A 177 -24.45 -11.53 -12.09
N ASP A 178 -25.15 -11.17 -13.17
CA ASP A 178 -24.80 -10.03 -14.01
C ASP A 178 -25.15 -8.71 -13.32
N ILE A 179 -24.35 -7.68 -13.58
CA ILE A 179 -24.70 -6.28 -13.34
C ILE A 179 -25.60 -5.79 -14.49
N THR A 180 -26.61 -4.97 -14.17
CA THR A 180 -27.62 -4.46 -15.11
C THR A 180 -27.79 -2.95 -15.10
N SER A 181 -27.06 -2.22 -14.26
CA SER A 181 -26.98 -0.76 -14.29
C SER A 181 -25.54 -0.28 -14.44
N ASP A 182 -25.35 0.89 -15.03
CA ASP A 182 -24.08 1.59 -14.96
C ASP A 182 -23.81 2.04 -13.51
N ALA A 183 -22.54 2.23 -13.19
CA ALA A 183 -22.11 2.90 -11.96
C ALA A 183 -20.87 3.76 -12.26
N LYS A 184 -20.64 4.78 -11.46
CA LYS A 184 -19.49 5.68 -11.59
C LYS A 184 -18.73 5.78 -10.27
N LEU A 185 -17.54 6.39 -10.35
CA LEU A 185 -16.74 6.73 -9.19
C LEU A 185 -17.60 7.32 -8.06
N ASN A 186 -17.43 6.76 -6.85
CA ASN A 186 -18.10 7.13 -5.60
C ASN A 186 -19.59 6.76 -5.49
N ASP A 187 -20.16 5.99 -6.43
CA ASP A 187 -21.47 5.37 -6.23
C ASP A 187 -21.40 4.28 -5.16
N PHE A 188 -22.54 3.97 -4.53
CA PHE A 188 -22.64 2.94 -3.48
C PHE A 188 -23.55 1.77 -3.86
N SER A 189 -24.14 1.79 -5.05
CA SER A 189 -25.16 0.82 -5.42
C SER A 189 -25.05 0.39 -6.87
N ILE A 190 -25.53 -0.82 -7.13
CA ILE A 190 -25.63 -1.36 -8.48
C ILE A 190 -26.85 -2.27 -8.59
N ASP A 191 -27.52 -2.23 -9.73
CA ASP A 191 -28.58 -3.18 -10.04
C ASP A 191 -27.99 -4.45 -10.62
N VAL A 192 -28.58 -5.58 -10.23
CA VAL A 192 -28.19 -6.90 -10.70
C VAL A 192 -29.38 -7.66 -11.26
N ARG A 193 -29.09 -8.64 -12.13
CA ARG A 193 -30.13 -9.50 -12.71
C ARG A 193 -30.92 -10.29 -11.65
N SER A 194 -30.25 -10.77 -10.61
CA SER A 194 -30.87 -11.49 -9.50
C SER A 194 -30.05 -11.34 -8.22
N THR A 195 -30.74 -11.29 -7.08
CA THR A 195 -30.13 -11.29 -5.74
C THR A 195 -30.12 -12.67 -5.09
N SER A 196 -30.53 -13.72 -5.83
CA SER A 196 -30.46 -15.10 -5.35
C SER A 196 -29.02 -15.49 -5.00
N GLY A 197 -28.82 -16.05 -3.81
CA GLY A 197 -27.48 -16.42 -3.30
C GLY A 197 -26.66 -15.26 -2.74
N LEU A 198 -27.24 -14.05 -2.67
CA LEU A 198 -26.65 -12.90 -1.99
C LEU A 198 -27.33 -12.66 -0.64
N SER A 199 -26.56 -12.16 0.33
CA SER A 199 -27.04 -11.83 1.67
C SER A 199 -26.41 -10.55 2.19
N VAL A 200 -27.13 -9.85 3.09
CA VAL A 200 -26.59 -8.67 3.77
C VAL A 200 -25.36 -9.06 4.60
N ASN A 201 -24.36 -8.18 4.62
CA ASN A 201 -23.01 -8.35 5.19
C ASN A 201 -22.10 -9.35 4.47
N GLN A 202 -22.56 -9.97 3.38
CA GLN A 202 -21.70 -10.80 2.54
C GLN A 202 -20.67 -9.94 1.81
N TRP A 203 -19.44 -10.44 1.74
CA TRP A 203 -18.41 -9.91 0.86
C TRP A 203 -18.52 -10.49 -0.54
N ILE A 204 -18.41 -9.61 -1.53
CA ILE A 204 -18.43 -9.96 -2.96
C ILE A 204 -17.30 -9.26 -3.70
N LYS A 205 -17.10 -9.67 -4.95
CA LYS A 205 -16.30 -8.93 -5.94
C LYS A 205 -17.21 -8.37 -7.02
N ILE A 206 -17.09 -7.08 -7.30
CA ILE A 206 -17.45 -6.50 -8.58
C ILE A 206 -16.29 -6.80 -9.53
N TYR A 207 -16.53 -7.55 -10.61
CA TYR A 207 -15.46 -8.02 -11.47
C TYR A 207 -15.78 -7.95 -12.96
N MET A 208 -14.75 -7.66 -13.75
CA MET A 208 -14.71 -7.87 -15.19
C MET A 208 -13.28 -8.21 -15.65
N LEU A 209 -13.17 -9.17 -16.56
CA LEU A 209 -12.02 -9.29 -17.46
C LEU A 209 -12.36 -8.51 -18.73
N ALA A 210 -11.88 -7.27 -18.81
CA ALA A 210 -12.08 -6.40 -19.96
C ALA A 210 -11.29 -6.93 -21.16
N GLY A 211 -11.92 -6.94 -22.33
CA GLY A 211 -11.23 -7.14 -23.59
C GLY A 211 -10.40 -5.92 -23.96
N GLU A 212 -9.79 -5.96 -25.15
CA GLU A 212 -8.93 -4.87 -25.60
C GLU A 212 -9.70 -3.58 -25.84
N ASN A 213 -10.93 -3.71 -26.35
CA ASN A 213 -11.79 -2.59 -26.70
C ASN A 213 -12.33 -1.89 -25.45
N GLU A 214 -12.82 -2.66 -24.48
CA GLU A 214 -13.35 -2.09 -23.23
C GLU A 214 -12.23 -1.49 -22.38
N PHE A 215 -11.02 -2.05 -22.45
CA PHE A 215 -9.89 -1.48 -21.74
C PHE A 215 -9.53 -0.06 -22.22
N TYR A 216 -9.73 0.23 -23.52
CA TYR A 216 -9.38 1.51 -24.11
C TYR A 216 -10.10 2.71 -23.46
N ASP A 217 -11.36 2.53 -23.09
CA ASP A 217 -12.16 3.58 -22.47
C ASP A 217 -11.54 4.04 -21.11
N TYR A 218 -10.75 3.19 -20.44
CA TYR A 218 -9.99 3.55 -19.22
C TYR A 218 -8.68 4.31 -19.50
N LEU A 219 -8.20 4.33 -20.74
CA LEU A 219 -6.97 5.00 -21.15
C LEU A 219 -7.21 6.45 -21.60
N LEU A 220 -8.47 6.82 -21.85
CA LEU A 220 -8.82 8.15 -22.33
C LEU A 220 -8.29 9.25 -21.38
N PRO A 221 -7.66 10.30 -21.94
CA PRO A 221 -7.69 10.71 -23.35
C PRO A 221 -6.58 10.13 -24.24
N TYR A 222 -5.76 9.19 -23.75
CA TYR A 222 -4.62 8.68 -24.51
C TYR A 222 -5.01 7.53 -25.45
N SER A 223 -4.37 7.51 -26.62
CA SER A 223 -4.48 6.39 -27.55
C SER A 223 -3.79 5.14 -27.00
N LYS A 224 -4.38 3.97 -27.27
CA LYS A 224 -3.76 2.67 -27.00
C LYS A 224 -2.45 2.55 -27.78
N LEU A 225 -1.40 2.04 -27.13
CA LEU A 225 -0.16 1.68 -27.82
C LEU A 225 -0.32 0.34 -28.53
N THR A 226 0.21 0.21 -29.74
CA THR A 226 0.12 -1.02 -30.55
C THR A 226 0.75 -2.23 -29.86
N SER A 227 1.69 -2.02 -28.94
CA SER A 227 2.32 -3.08 -28.15
C SER A 227 1.46 -3.62 -27.01
N TRP A 228 0.30 -3.01 -26.72
CA TRP A 228 -0.59 -3.45 -25.64
C TRP A 228 -1.65 -4.40 -26.19
N THR A 229 -1.33 -5.67 -26.30
CA THR A 229 -2.21 -6.69 -26.92
C THR A 229 -2.98 -7.53 -25.91
N THR A 230 -3.21 -6.99 -24.71
CA THR A 230 -3.89 -7.72 -23.63
C THR A 230 -4.95 -6.83 -23.01
N GLY A 231 -6.06 -7.45 -22.64
CA GLY A 231 -7.13 -6.81 -21.87
C GLY A 231 -6.72 -6.49 -20.44
N ALA A 232 -7.68 -6.05 -19.63
CA ALA A 232 -7.46 -5.60 -18.26
C ALA A 232 -8.38 -6.32 -17.27
N ARG A 233 -7.89 -6.55 -16.05
CA ARG A 233 -8.71 -7.09 -14.97
C ARG A 233 -9.12 -5.96 -14.04
N PHE A 234 -10.41 -5.89 -13.76
CA PHE A 234 -10.96 -5.01 -12.75
C PHE A 234 -11.68 -5.84 -11.70
N SER A 235 -11.29 -5.66 -10.45
CA SER A 235 -11.89 -6.33 -9.30
C SER A 235 -11.91 -5.40 -8.10
N GLU A 236 -13.10 -5.08 -7.62
CA GLU A 236 -13.30 -4.32 -6.39
C GLU A 236 -14.12 -5.13 -5.39
N ARG A 237 -13.60 -5.26 -4.16
CA ARG A 237 -14.20 -6.05 -3.08
C ARG A 237 -15.10 -5.15 -2.23
N HIS A 238 -16.36 -5.55 -2.06
CA HIS A 238 -17.34 -4.80 -1.30
C HIS A 238 -18.10 -5.69 -0.32
N GLN A 239 -18.54 -5.10 0.79
CA GLN A 239 -19.49 -5.72 1.70
C GLN A 239 -20.90 -5.20 1.42
N ILE A 240 -21.86 -6.11 1.24
CA ILE A 240 -23.27 -5.76 1.01
C ILE A 240 -23.85 -5.13 2.28
N LYS A 241 -24.30 -3.88 2.19
CA LYS A 241 -25.00 -3.16 3.26
C LYS A 241 -26.50 -3.43 3.26
N SER A 242 -27.13 -3.45 2.09
CA SER A 242 -28.55 -3.74 1.94
C SER A 242 -28.86 -4.34 0.57
N ILE A 243 -29.99 -5.05 0.52
CA ILE A 243 -30.56 -5.61 -0.70
C ILE A 243 -32.01 -5.12 -0.76
N ASP A 244 -32.36 -4.38 -1.81
CA ASP A 244 -33.73 -3.92 -2.07
C ASP A 244 -34.13 -4.35 -3.48
N GLY A 245 -35.01 -5.35 -3.58
CA GLY A 245 -35.31 -6.02 -4.85
C GLY A 245 -34.05 -6.57 -5.53
N ASN A 246 -33.66 -5.93 -6.63
CA ASN A 246 -32.49 -6.25 -7.44
C ASN A 246 -31.34 -5.24 -7.29
N THR A 247 -31.47 -4.27 -6.38
CA THR A 247 -30.43 -3.28 -6.11
C THR A 247 -29.60 -3.73 -4.92
N LEU A 248 -28.29 -3.82 -5.12
CA LEU A 248 -27.31 -3.99 -4.05
C LEU A 248 -26.80 -2.62 -3.63
N THR A 249 -26.74 -2.36 -2.32
CA THR A 249 -26.01 -1.22 -1.77
C THR A 249 -24.84 -1.72 -0.94
N PHE A 250 -23.67 -1.10 -1.09
CA PHE A 250 -22.43 -1.48 -0.42
C PHE A 250 -22.12 -0.57 0.77
N TYR A 251 -21.25 -1.05 1.66
CA TYR A 251 -20.70 -0.19 2.71
C TYR A 251 -19.65 0.77 2.15
N GLU A 252 -18.84 0.33 1.19
CA GLU A 252 -17.78 1.12 0.54
C GLU A 252 -18.26 1.73 -0.79
N PRO A 253 -17.74 2.90 -1.19
CA PRO A 253 -17.97 3.45 -2.51
C PRO A 253 -17.27 2.60 -3.56
N ILE A 254 -17.85 2.51 -4.75
CA ILE A 254 -17.23 1.97 -5.96
C ILE A 254 -16.17 2.97 -6.43
N LEU A 255 -14.91 2.55 -6.45
CA LEU A 255 -13.79 3.40 -6.83
C LEU A 255 -13.23 3.10 -8.22
N ILE A 256 -13.67 2.03 -8.88
CA ILE A 256 -13.51 1.84 -10.33
C ILE A 256 -14.05 3.10 -11.04
N PRO A 257 -13.30 3.73 -11.97
CA PRO A 257 -13.69 4.99 -12.59
C PRO A 257 -15.10 5.02 -13.17
N TYR A 258 -15.49 3.93 -13.84
CA TYR A 258 -16.85 3.71 -14.34
C TYR A 258 -17.09 2.21 -14.56
N ILE A 259 -18.34 1.81 -14.46
CA ILE A 259 -18.86 0.47 -14.79
C ILE A 259 -19.95 0.67 -15.83
N LYS A 260 -19.83 -0.04 -16.95
CA LYS A 260 -20.81 -0.05 -18.03
C LYS A 260 -21.49 -1.42 -18.08
N HIS A 261 -22.79 -1.49 -17.82
CA HIS A 261 -23.50 -2.77 -17.70
C HIS A 261 -23.65 -3.52 -19.03
N THR A 262 -23.58 -2.81 -20.15
CA THR A 262 -23.71 -3.39 -21.47
C THR A 262 -22.57 -4.35 -21.75
N GLU A 263 -22.86 -5.43 -22.46
CA GLU A 263 -21.85 -6.35 -22.95
C GLU A 263 -20.85 -5.63 -23.87
N GLY A 264 -19.57 -5.92 -23.67
CA GLY A 264 -18.47 -5.44 -24.49
C GLY A 264 -18.48 -6.04 -25.90
N ALA A 265 -17.71 -5.44 -26.81
CA ALA A 265 -17.52 -5.96 -28.16
C ALA A 265 -16.95 -7.39 -28.15
N ASP A 266 -16.16 -7.71 -27.13
CA ASP A 266 -15.52 -9.02 -26.96
C ASP A 266 -16.40 -9.99 -26.13
N GLY A 267 -17.67 -9.67 -25.90
CA GLY A 267 -18.61 -10.48 -25.09
C GLY A 267 -18.38 -10.38 -23.58
N THR A 268 -17.49 -9.48 -23.15
CA THR A 268 -17.13 -9.30 -21.74
C THR A 268 -18.21 -8.51 -21.01
N LYS A 269 -18.50 -8.88 -19.75
CA LYS A 269 -19.56 -8.24 -18.98
C LYS A 269 -19.24 -8.19 -17.50
N TRP A 270 -19.57 -7.08 -16.86
CA TRP A 270 -19.49 -6.93 -15.42
C TRP A 270 -20.40 -7.91 -14.68
N GLY A 271 -19.91 -8.42 -13.55
CA GLY A 271 -20.70 -9.29 -12.69
C GLY A 271 -20.32 -9.17 -11.23
N ILE A 272 -21.19 -9.73 -10.40
CA ILE A 272 -20.92 -10.00 -8.99
C ILE A 272 -20.39 -11.42 -8.87
N TYR A 273 -19.26 -11.58 -8.18
CA TYR A 273 -18.60 -12.85 -7.94
C TYR A 273 -18.48 -13.11 -6.44
N THR A 274 -18.38 -14.39 -6.07
CA THR A 274 -18.01 -14.76 -4.70
C THR A 274 -16.61 -14.21 -4.37
N TYR A 275 -16.36 -13.96 -3.08
CA TYR A 275 -15.05 -13.57 -2.59
C TYR A 275 -14.72 -14.36 -1.33
N ARG A 276 -13.86 -15.36 -1.48
CA ARG A 276 -13.38 -16.14 -0.34
C ARG A 276 -12.31 -15.37 0.40
N HIS A 277 -12.47 -15.31 1.70
CA HIS A 277 -11.55 -14.58 2.55
C HIS A 277 -11.58 -15.08 4.00
N HIS A 278 -10.59 -14.65 4.75
CA HIS A 278 -10.60 -14.70 6.20
C HIS A 278 -10.56 -13.30 6.81
N GLU A 279 -11.00 -13.19 8.05
CA GLU A 279 -10.97 -11.94 8.80
C GLU A 279 -10.07 -12.03 10.03
N MET A 280 -9.63 -10.87 10.51
CA MET A 280 -8.96 -10.70 11.80
C MET A 280 -7.65 -11.50 11.91
N ILE A 281 -6.79 -11.36 10.90
CA ILE A 281 -5.41 -11.81 10.94
C ILE A 281 -4.54 -10.60 11.31
N GLY A 282 -3.78 -10.72 12.39
CA GLY A 282 -2.97 -9.64 12.93
C GLY A 282 -1.52 -10.04 13.16
N PHE A 283 -0.60 -9.11 12.91
CA PHE A 283 0.78 -9.19 13.37
C PHE A 283 1.11 -7.92 14.15
N GLU A 284 1.55 -8.07 15.40
CA GLU A 284 1.65 -6.96 16.35
C GLU A 284 2.92 -7.08 17.18
N ASP A 285 3.61 -5.96 17.38
CA ASP A 285 4.65 -5.84 18.41
C ASP A 285 5.80 -6.86 18.27
N LEU A 286 6.19 -7.15 17.02
CA LEU A 286 7.19 -8.15 16.64
C LEU A 286 8.30 -7.54 15.76
N CYS A 287 9.50 -8.11 15.84
CA CYS A 287 10.50 -7.98 14.79
C CYS A 287 10.52 -9.23 13.93
N PHE A 288 10.41 -9.04 12.62
CA PHE A 288 10.81 -10.02 11.64
C PHE A 288 12.22 -9.68 11.20
N ARG A 289 13.10 -10.68 11.24
CA ARG A 289 14.51 -10.51 10.87
C ARG A 289 14.92 -11.54 9.85
N GLY A 290 15.40 -11.09 8.69
CA GLY A 290 16.11 -11.94 7.74
C GLY A 290 17.62 -11.91 8.01
N ASN A 291 18.38 -12.57 7.14
CA ASN A 291 19.83 -12.58 7.20
C ASN A 291 20.48 -12.00 5.93
N TRP A 292 19.72 -11.22 5.14
CA TRP A 292 20.23 -10.53 3.97
C TRP A 292 21.21 -9.41 4.35
N GLY A 293 22.46 -9.50 3.88
CA GLY A 293 23.50 -8.53 4.20
C GLY A 293 24.88 -9.01 3.76
N PRO A 294 25.98 -8.36 4.20
CA PRO A 294 27.36 -8.63 3.74
C PRO A 294 27.87 -10.08 3.86
N GLY A 295 27.21 -10.93 4.65
CA GLY A 295 27.53 -12.36 4.76
C GLY A 295 26.81 -13.25 3.75
N ASP A 296 25.85 -12.72 2.97
CA ASP A 296 25.19 -13.43 1.88
C ASP A 296 26.08 -13.37 0.61
N PRO A 297 26.32 -14.49 -0.08
CA PRO A 297 27.21 -14.53 -1.26
C PRO A 297 26.75 -13.67 -2.44
N TYR A 298 25.50 -13.22 -2.45
CA TYR A 298 24.92 -12.39 -3.50
C TYR A 298 24.73 -10.93 -3.08
N TRP A 299 25.26 -10.54 -1.92
CA TRP A 299 25.33 -9.15 -1.52
C TRP A 299 26.44 -8.39 -2.26
N PRO A 300 26.24 -7.12 -2.66
CA PRO A 300 25.05 -6.28 -2.48
C PRO A 300 23.95 -6.54 -3.52
N TYR A 301 22.72 -6.13 -3.20
CA TYR A 301 21.55 -6.36 -4.06
C TYR A 301 21.73 -5.83 -5.48
N VAL A 302 21.39 -6.67 -6.47
CA VAL A 302 21.30 -6.31 -7.87
C VAL A 302 19.92 -6.66 -8.42
N HIS A 303 19.20 -5.65 -8.92
CA HIS A 303 17.84 -5.83 -9.41
C HIS A 303 17.81 -6.75 -10.62
N HIS A 304 17.04 -7.84 -10.53
CA HIS A 304 16.86 -8.80 -11.63
C HIS A 304 18.17 -9.42 -12.14
N ASP A 305 19.19 -9.55 -11.29
CA ASP A 305 20.46 -10.18 -11.68
C ASP A 305 20.23 -11.63 -12.14
N PRO A 306 20.54 -11.97 -13.40
CA PRO A 306 20.37 -13.32 -13.89
C PRO A 306 21.22 -14.36 -13.15
N ALA A 307 22.27 -13.98 -12.43
CA ALA A 307 23.13 -14.89 -11.67
C ALA A 307 22.62 -15.18 -10.24
N SER A 308 21.81 -14.28 -9.67
CA SER A 308 21.44 -14.29 -8.25
C SER A 308 19.98 -13.95 -7.96
N ARG A 309 19.14 -13.91 -9.00
CA ARG A 309 17.71 -13.54 -8.95
C ARG A 309 16.92 -14.16 -7.81
N GLU A 310 17.13 -15.45 -7.52
CA GLU A 310 16.39 -16.11 -6.45
C GLU A 310 16.76 -15.57 -5.05
N TYR A 311 17.96 -15.03 -4.86
CA TYR A 311 18.42 -14.44 -3.61
C TYR A 311 18.01 -12.97 -3.54
N ASP A 312 18.36 -12.20 -4.58
CA ASP A 312 18.07 -10.76 -4.68
C ASP A 312 16.57 -10.48 -4.68
N ASP A 313 15.83 -11.04 -5.63
CA ASP A 313 14.44 -10.65 -5.87
C ASP A 313 13.45 -11.44 -5.02
N SER A 314 13.87 -12.57 -4.44
CA SER A 314 12.94 -13.56 -3.86
C SER A 314 13.41 -14.26 -2.58
N GLY A 315 14.69 -14.18 -2.22
CA GLY A 315 15.29 -15.11 -1.25
C GLY A 315 14.94 -14.81 0.20
N TRP A 316 14.59 -13.56 0.47
CA TRP A 316 14.36 -13.08 1.81
C TRP A 316 13.02 -12.34 1.86
N THR A 317 11.91 -13.09 2.01
CA THR A 317 10.56 -12.54 2.10
C THR A 317 9.93 -12.77 3.48
N ALA A 318 9.54 -11.72 4.19
CA ALA A 318 8.98 -11.87 5.54
C ALA A 318 7.52 -12.36 5.53
N LEU A 319 6.62 -11.62 4.90
CA LEU A 319 5.18 -11.90 4.97
C LEU A 319 4.54 -12.06 3.59
N SER A 320 3.65 -13.05 3.47
CA SER A 320 2.65 -13.12 2.41
C SER A 320 1.27 -13.29 3.01
N ILE A 321 0.39 -12.31 2.80
CA ILE A 321 -0.96 -12.29 3.36
C ILE A 321 -1.92 -12.23 2.18
N ASN A 322 -2.74 -13.26 2.01
CA ASN A 322 -3.56 -13.44 0.82
C ASN A 322 -5.03 -13.63 1.22
N ASP A 323 -5.93 -12.99 0.49
CA ASP A 323 -7.38 -13.17 0.60
C ASP A 323 -7.92 -12.89 2.02
N VAL A 324 -7.55 -11.74 2.58
CA VAL A 324 -8.04 -11.34 3.91
C VAL A 324 -8.79 -10.02 3.87
N VAL A 325 -9.69 -9.83 4.83
CA VAL A 325 -10.30 -8.54 5.11
C VAL A 325 -10.19 -8.19 6.59
N ASN A 326 -10.32 -6.90 6.92
CA ASN A 326 -10.26 -6.42 8.32
C ASN A 326 -9.06 -7.00 9.09
N SER A 327 -7.89 -6.97 8.46
CA SER A 327 -6.65 -7.61 8.94
C SER A 327 -5.51 -6.61 8.92
N TRP A 328 -4.44 -6.88 9.67
CA TRP A 328 -3.43 -5.85 9.92
C TRP A 328 -2.03 -6.37 10.20
N VAL A 329 -1.07 -5.47 10.00
CA VAL A 329 0.28 -5.54 10.54
C VAL A 329 0.54 -4.20 11.23
N ARG A 330 0.83 -4.20 12.53
CA ARG A 330 1.10 -2.96 13.25
C ARG A 330 2.23 -3.03 14.25
N ARG A 331 2.94 -1.91 14.42
CA ARG A 331 4.04 -1.79 15.39
C ARG A 331 5.09 -2.90 15.23
N CYS A 332 5.33 -3.33 13.99
CA CYS A 332 6.34 -4.32 13.65
C CYS A 332 7.60 -3.67 13.08
N LYS A 333 8.72 -4.37 13.23
CA LYS A 333 9.98 -4.01 12.59
C LYS A 333 10.42 -5.13 11.64
N PHE A 334 10.91 -4.75 10.46
CA PHE A 334 11.40 -5.67 9.45
C PHE A 334 12.86 -5.31 9.14
N VAL A 335 13.78 -6.25 9.35
CA VAL A 335 15.21 -6.00 9.21
C VAL A 335 15.84 -7.05 8.30
N ASN A 336 16.73 -6.62 7.39
CA ASN A 336 17.52 -7.49 6.53
C ASN A 336 16.68 -8.45 5.66
N PHE A 337 15.69 -7.89 4.97
CA PHE A 337 14.91 -8.59 3.94
C PHE A 337 15.09 -7.91 2.59
N THR A 338 15.06 -8.71 1.51
CA THR A 338 14.93 -8.18 0.15
C THR A 338 13.48 -7.89 -0.19
N ASN A 339 12.53 -8.62 0.40
CA ASN A 339 11.10 -8.34 0.32
C ASN A 339 10.46 -8.35 1.71
N VAL A 340 9.73 -7.30 2.06
CA VAL A 340 9.09 -7.22 3.38
C VAL A 340 7.73 -7.89 3.37
N GLN A 341 6.78 -7.36 2.62
CA GLN A 341 5.42 -7.90 2.61
C GLN A 341 4.80 -7.95 1.22
N PHE A 342 4.07 -9.04 0.97
CA PHE A 342 3.14 -9.19 -0.14
C PHE A 342 1.73 -9.34 0.41
N VAL A 343 0.92 -8.30 0.28
CA VAL A 343 -0.51 -8.35 0.62
C VAL A 343 -1.28 -8.51 -0.68
N ARG A 344 -2.02 -9.62 -0.85
CA ARG A 344 -2.61 -10.01 -2.14
C ARG A 344 -4.10 -10.29 -2.04
N ASN A 345 -4.88 -9.76 -2.98
CA ASN A 345 -6.32 -10.03 -3.06
C ASN A 345 -7.07 -9.65 -1.77
N CYS A 346 -6.62 -8.63 -1.03
CA CYS A 346 -7.18 -8.25 0.27
C CYS A 346 -8.10 -7.02 0.19
N ALA A 347 -8.90 -6.77 1.23
CA ALA A 347 -9.62 -5.51 1.38
C ALA A 347 -9.60 -4.99 2.82
N LEU A 348 -9.66 -3.68 3.04
CA LEU A 348 -9.65 -3.09 4.40
C LEU A 348 -8.45 -3.56 5.25
N PHE A 349 -7.30 -3.76 4.60
CA PHE A 349 -6.07 -4.15 5.27
C PHE A 349 -5.34 -2.91 5.80
N SER A 350 -4.79 -3.00 7.02
CA SER A 350 -4.04 -1.91 7.65
C SER A 350 -2.59 -2.30 7.94
N TYR A 351 -1.64 -1.56 7.37
CA TYR A 351 -0.22 -1.63 7.69
C TYR A 351 0.20 -0.33 8.40
N LEU A 352 0.21 -0.31 9.74
CA LEU A 352 0.38 0.93 10.51
C LEU A 352 1.58 0.87 11.46
N GLU A 353 2.31 1.97 11.66
CA GLU A 353 3.34 2.07 12.71
C GLU A 353 4.52 1.09 12.53
N ASN A 354 4.79 0.68 11.29
CA ASN A 354 5.82 -0.31 11.00
C ASN A 354 7.12 0.35 10.50
N GLU A 355 8.23 -0.34 10.75
CA GLU A 355 9.57 0.09 10.34
C GLU A 355 10.24 -0.94 9.42
N ILE A 356 10.84 -0.48 8.33
CA ILE A 356 11.68 -1.30 7.45
C ILE A 356 13.10 -0.74 7.48
N ASP A 357 14.05 -1.59 7.87
CA ASP A 357 15.44 -1.24 8.16
C ASP A 357 16.43 -2.30 7.63
N GLN A 358 17.71 -1.97 7.69
CA GLN A 358 18.82 -2.88 7.40
C GLN A 358 20.00 -2.55 8.33
N ASP A 359 20.69 -3.57 8.83
CA ASP A 359 21.81 -3.33 9.76
C ASP A 359 23.01 -2.65 9.07
N THR A 360 23.22 -2.95 7.77
CA THR A 360 24.35 -2.45 7.01
C THR A 360 23.90 -1.64 5.81
N TYR A 361 24.20 -0.35 5.85
CA TYR A 361 24.01 0.56 4.73
C TYR A 361 25.30 0.64 3.89
N SER A 362 25.19 0.50 2.58
CA SER A 362 26.25 0.76 1.60
C SER A 362 26.09 2.19 1.06
N SER A 363 27.18 2.88 0.72
CA SER A 363 27.07 4.30 0.33
C SER A 363 26.21 4.52 -0.92
N ASP A 364 26.11 3.54 -1.84
CA ASP A 364 25.58 3.78 -3.19
C ASP A 364 24.61 2.72 -3.75
N GLY A 365 24.40 1.60 -3.06
CA GLY A 365 23.61 0.45 -3.54
C GLY A 365 22.11 0.50 -3.23
N TRP A 366 21.36 -0.37 -3.90
CA TRP A 366 20.03 -0.81 -3.46
C TRP A 366 20.20 -1.89 -2.38
N TYR A 367 19.18 -2.06 -1.55
CA TYR A 367 19.20 -2.95 -0.39
C TYR A 367 18.24 -4.12 -0.49
N GLY A 368 17.33 -4.04 -1.44
CA GLY A 368 16.27 -5.00 -1.62
C GLY A 368 15.33 -4.56 -2.73
N HIS A 369 14.27 -5.34 -2.86
CA HIS A 369 13.32 -5.27 -3.95
C HIS A 369 12.06 -4.50 -3.53
N HIS A 370 11.23 -5.05 -2.64
CA HIS A 370 9.94 -4.47 -2.24
C HIS A 370 9.79 -4.30 -0.72
N GLY A 371 9.20 -3.18 -0.32
CA GLY A 371 8.78 -2.92 1.06
C GLY A 371 7.30 -3.22 1.25
N ILE A 372 6.49 -2.16 1.21
CA ILE A 372 5.03 -2.27 1.10
C ILE A 372 4.69 -2.67 -0.33
N PHE A 373 4.02 -3.81 -0.51
CA PHE A 373 3.53 -4.23 -1.82
C PHE A 373 2.10 -4.78 -1.75
N TYR A 374 1.16 -3.98 -2.22
CA TYR A 374 -0.27 -4.31 -2.29
C TYR A 374 -0.64 -4.77 -3.69
N ILE A 375 -0.93 -6.06 -3.83
CA ILE A 375 -1.30 -6.70 -5.09
C ILE A 375 -2.81 -6.96 -5.08
N SER A 376 -3.54 -6.32 -5.98
CA SER A 376 -5.00 -6.49 -6.09
C SER A 376 -5.75 -6.29 -4.78
N CYS A 377 -5.37 -5.25 -4.05
CA CYS A 377 -6.03 -4.87 -2.81
C CYS A 377 -7.02 -3.74 -3.05
N ASN A 378 -8.08 -3.67 -2.24
CA ASN A 378 -8.98 -2.52 -2.22
C ASN A 378 -9.12 -1.90 -0.85
N HIS A 379 -9.37 -0.59 -0.83
CA HIS A 379 -9.70 0.13 0.41
C HIS A 379 -8.70 -0.17 1.53
N SER A 380 -7.41 -0.35 1.21
CA SER A 380 -6.38 -0.74 2.17
C SER A 380 -5.43 0.42 2.44
N ILE A 381 -4.93 0.52 3.66
CA ILE A 381 -4.05 1.60 4.10
C ILE A 381 -2.69 1.05 4.50
N ALA A 382 -1.62 1.71 4.05
CA ALA A 382 -0.33 1.64 4.71
C ALA A 382 0.01 3.04 5.20
N GLY A 383 0.41 3.18 6.45
CA GLY A 383 0.68 4.50 6.93
C GLY A 383 1.41 4.58 8.24
N ALA A 384 1.74 5.81 8.59
CA ALA A 384 2.35 6.10 9.87
C ALA A 384 3.61 5.25 10.13
N GLY A 385 4.40 5.02 9.08
CA GLY A 385 5.55 4.12 9.14
C GLY A 385 6.74 4.69 8.38
N VAL A 386 7.85 3.97 8.44
CA VAL A 386 9.10 4.39 7.80
C VAL A 386 9.81 3.23 7.12
N THR A 387 10.27 3.48 5.90
CA THR A 387 11.23 2.64 5.19
C THR A 387 12.55 3.40 5.06
N ARG A 388 13.52 3.03 5.89
CA ARG A 388 14.87 3.62 5.86
C ARG A 388 15.74 2.97 4.77
N SER A 389 15.54 1.68 4.53
CA SER A 389 16.21 0.96 3.46
C SER A 389 15.86 1.55 2.08
N ARG A 390 16.86 1.86 1.28
CA ARG A 390 16.71 2.15 -0.17
C ARG A 390 16.33 0.86 -0.93
N LEU A 391 15.03 0.60 -1.03
CA LEU A 391 14.45 -0.50 -1.80
C LEU A 391 14.16 -0.07 -3.23
N THR A 392 14.39 -0.99 -4.19
CA THR A 392 14.19 -0.76 -5.63
C THR A 392 12.85 -0.13 -5.93
N HIS A 393 11.81 -0.70 -5.33
CA HIS A 393 10.46 -0.17 -5.35
C HIS A 393 10.14 0.47 -4.00
N GLY A 394 9.61 1.69 -4.03
CA GLY A 394 9.07 2.34 -2.83
C GLY A 394 7.78 1.67 -2.37
N PRO A 395 6.95 2.34 -1.56
CA PRO A 395 5.60 1.87 -1.30
C PRO A 395 4.90 1.63 -2.64
N SER A 396 4.36 0.42 -2.83
CA SER A 396 4.00 -0.08 -4.15
C SER A 396 2.60 -0.64 -4.19
N ILE A 397 1.85 -0.26 -5.22
CA ILE A 397 0.57 -0.84 -5.59
C ILE A 397 0.73 -1.60 -6.91
N ASN A 398 0.05 -2.74 -7.04
CA ASN A 398 0.08 -3.61 -8.21
C ASN A 398 -1.29 -4.24 -8.43
N GLY A 399 -1.67 -4.51 -9.67
CA GLY A 399 -2.95 -5.18 -9.97
C GLY A 399 -2.82 -6.53 -10.68
N TYR A 400 -1.67 -7.20 -10.64
CA TYR A 400 -1.32 -8.39 -11.43
C TYR A 400 -2.39 -9.49 -11.43
N LEU A 401 -3.00 -9.75 -10.28
CA LEU A 401 -3.99 -10.81 -10.17
C LEU A 401 -5.33 -10.41 -10.78
N GLN A 402 -5.91 -9.29 -10.33
CA GLN A 402 -7.30 -8.94 -10.60
C GLN A 402 -7.57 -7.42 -10.66
N GLY A 403 -6.54 -6.57 -10.78
CA GLY A 403 -6.67 -5.10 -10.62
C GLY A 403 -6.69 -4.66 -9.16
N SER A 404 -6.39 -3.39 -8.88
CA SER A 404 -6.18 -2.84 -7.51
C SER A 404 -6.63 -1.38 -7.42
N GLY A 405 -7.35 -0.99 -6.36
CA GLY A 405 -7.75 0.40 -6.20
C GLY A 405 -8.49 0.74 -4.91
N GLY A 406 -8.48 2.03 -4.55
CA GLY A 406 -8.91 2.53 -3.25
C GLY A 406 -7.83 2.47 -2.16
N ASN A 407 -6.56 2.30 -2.54
CA ASN A 407 -5.47 2.12 -1.58
C ASN A 407 -4.86 3.46 -1.18
N VAL A 408 -4.46 3.57 0.08
CA VAL A 408 -3.93 4.79 0.69
C VAL A 408 -2.56 4.52 1.29
N ILE A 409 -1.57 5.33 0.90
CA ILE A 409 -0.26 5.43 1.57
C ILE A 409 -0.27 6.75 2.34
N TRP A 410 -0.42 6.70 3.66
CA TRP A 410 -0.71 7.86 4.51
C TRP A 410 0.40 8.14 5.53
N ARG A 411 0.94 9.35 5.58
CA ARG A 411 2.00 9.73 6.55
C ARG A 411 3.18 8.77 6.58
N TYR A 412 3.59 8.30 5.40
CA TYR A 412 4.62 7.29 5.28
C TYR A 412 5.92 7.93 4.80
N LYS A 413 7.02 7.64 5.52
CA LYS A 413 8.36 8.11 5.16
C LYS A 413 9.12 7.00 4.43
N PHE A 414 9.72 7.30 3.30
CA PHE A 414 10.55 6.36 2.56
C PHE A 414 11.83 7.00 2.04
N HIS A 415 12.81 6.18 1.69
CA HIS A 415 14.15 6.65 1.34
C HIS A 415 14.12 7.72 0.21
N PRO A 416 14.91 8.82 0.31
CA PRO A 416 14.91 9.91 -0.68
C PRO A 416 15.25 9.47 -2.12
N ARG A 417 16.00 8.38 -2.26
CA ARG A 417 16.33 7.75 -3.56
C ARG A 417 15.35 6.64 -3.99
N THR A 418 14.15 6.57 -3.45
CA THR A 418 13.04 5.76 -3.98
C THR A 418 11.79 6.63 -4.10
N GLY A 419 10.72 6.14 -4.75
CA GLY A 419 9.51 6.92 -4.98
C GLY A 419 8.23 6.08 -4.94
N PRO A 420 7.05 6.74 -5.01
CA PRO A 420 5.77 6.05 -5.21
C PRO A 420 5.85 5.08 -6.38
N ASP A 421 5.47 3.82 -6.16
CA ASP A 421 5.50 2.77 -7.20
C ASP A 421 4.08 2.32 -7.55
N SER A 422 3.77 2.37 -8.85
CA SER A 422 2.61 1.71 -9.44
C SER A 422 3.12 0.65 -10.40
N HIS A 423 3.10 -0.60 -9.94
CA HIS A 423 3.77 -1.72 -10.56
C HIS A 423 2.94 -2.37 -11.69
N SER A 424 2.08 -1.57 -12.34
CA SER A 424 1.22 -1.94 -13.48
C SER A 424 0.06 -2.90 -13.16
N TYR A 425 -0.60 -3.39 -14.21
CA TYR A 425 -1.74 -4.33 -14.21
C TYR A 425 -3.06 -3.76 -13.69
N SER A 426 -3.55 -2.67 -14.28
CA SER A 426 -4.87 -2.08 -13.95
C SER A 426 -4.98 -1.62 -12.49
N ILE A 427 -4.26 -0.56 -12.16
CA ILE A 427 -4.35 0.12 -10.87
C ILE A 427 -5.17 1.39 -11.04
N TRP A 428 -6.07 1.71 -10.13
CA TRP A 428 -6.84 2.95 -10.13
C TRP A 428 -6.97 3.51 -8.71
N SER A 429 -7.38 4.77 -8.58
CA SER A 429 -7.77 5.38 -7.29
C SER A 429 -6.78 5.05 -6.16
N THR A 430 -5.56 5.58 -6.26
CA THR A 430 -4.53 5.43 -5.23
C THR A 430 -4.15 6.79 -4.68
N LEU A 431 -4.10 6.91 -3.35
CA LEU A 431 -3.75 8.13 -2.64
C LEU A 431 -2.39 7.99 -1.96
N TYR A 432 -1.47 8.91 -2.21
CA TYR A 432 -0.24 9.11 -1.43
C TYR A 432 -0.37 10.41 -0.66
N ASP A 433 -0.76 10.33 0.60
CA ASP A 433 -1.18 11.47 1.42
C ASP A 433 -0.18 11.76 2.54
N LEU A 434 0.36 12.98 2.56
CA LEU A 434 1.40 13.41 3.51
C LEU A 434 2.60 12.46 3.58
N THR A 435 3.00 11.93 2.43
CA THR A 435 4.18 11.07 2.36
C THR A 435 5.45 11.89 2.21
N GLU A 436 6.58 11.37 2.71
CA GLU A 436 7.89 12.01 2.59
C GLU A 436 8.89 11.01 1.99
N GLY A 437 9.55 11.41 0.91
CA GLY A 437 10.51 10.56 0.21
C GLY A 437 10.83 11.12 -1.16
N GLY A 438 11.48 10.35 -2.03
CA GLY A 438 11.78 10.84 -3.38
C GLY A 438 10.57 10.82 -4.32
N LEU A 439 10.60 11.66 -5.35
CA LEU A 439 9.66 11.62 -6.47
C LEU A 439 10.43 11.37 -7.77
N LYS A 440 10.80 10.11 -8.02
CA LYS A 440 11.62 9.76 -9.19
C LYS A 440 10.82 9.64 -10.47
N ARG A 441 11.43 10.03 -11.59
CA ARG A 441 10.83 9.93 -12.94
C ARG A 441 10.68 8.51 -13.47
N ARG A 442 11.45 7.54 -12.93
CA ARG A 442 11.22 6.09 -13.14
C ARG A 442 11.06 5.35 -11.80
N ALA A 443 10.37 5.96 -10.83
CA ALA A 443 10.04 5.26 -9.56
C ALA A 443 9.16 4.03 -9.78
N SER A 444 8.39 4.02 -10.88
CA SER A 444 7.38 3.00 -11.13
C SER A 444 7.82 1.97 -12.14
N ALA A 445 7.56 0.70 -11.82
CA ALA A 445 7.99 -0.44 -12.61
C ALA A 445 6.81 -1.32 -13.04
N GLY A 446 7.10 -2.58 -13.38
CA GLY A 446 6.13 -3.55 -13.86
C GLY A 446 6.48 -4.06 -15.25
N ALA A 447 6.04 -5.29 -15.53
CA ALA A 447 6.31 -5.93 -16.81
C ALA A 447 5.63 -5.15 -17.95
N GLY A 448 6.32 -5.00 -19.08
CA GLY A 448 5.85 -4.17 -20.19
C GLY A 448 4.47 -4.54 -20.74
N HIS A 449 4.08 -5.82 -20.65
CA HIS A 449 2.77 -6.31 -21.08
C HIS A 449 1.63 -5.99 -20.09
N GLY A 450 1.93 -5.66 -18.83
CA GLY A 450 0.93 -5.28 -17.83
C GLY A 450 0.55 -3.80 -17.83
N ARG A 451 1.14 -3.00 -18.73
CA ARG A 451 0.99 -1.54 -18.77
C ARG A 451 -0.44 -1.09 -19.13
N PRO A 452 -0.85 0.14 -18.76
CA PRO A 452 -0.08 1.23 -18.14
C PRO A 452 0.32 0.94 -16.68
N ASN A 453 1.23 1.75 -16.14
CA ASN A 453 1.63 1.68 -14.73
C ASN A 453 0.46 1.99 -13.81
N HIS A 454 -0.37 2.99 -14.15
CA HIS A 454 -1.56 3.34 -13.40
C HIS A 454 -2.65 3.91 -14.34
N LEU A 455 -3.91 3.57 -14.09
CA LEU A 455 -5.07 4.16 -14.75
C LEU A 455 -5.40 5.50 -14.08
N LYS A 456 -6.68 5.88 -14.06
CA LYS A 456 -7.13 7.16 -13.51
C LYS A 456 -6.95 7.23 -12.00
N TYR A 457 -6.86 8.47 -11.50
CA TYR A 457 -6.87 8.81 -10.08
C TYR A 457 -5.66 8.28 -9.30
N PHE A 458 -4.46 8.47 -9.84
CA PHE A 458 -3.25 8.52 -9.01
C PHE A 458 -3.18 9.90 -8.37
N VAL A 459 -3.17 9.96 -7.02
CA VAL A 459 -3.34 11.20 -6.26
C VAL A 459 -2.22 11.35 -5.21
N PRO A 460 -1.07 11.94 -5.54
CA PRO A 460 -0.17 12.46 -4.51
C PRO A 460 -0.72 13.78 -3.94
N TRP A 461 -0.91 13.82 -2.62
CA TRP A 461 -1.46 14.94 -1.86
C TRP A 461 -0.50 15.35 -0.74
N ASN A 462 -0.01 16.60 -0.78
CA ASN A 462 0.99 17.13 0.14
C ASN A 462 2.22 16.21 0.31
N HIS A 463 2.67 15.59 -0.77
CA HIS A 463 3.90 14.79 -0.74
C HIS A 463 5.13 15.72 -0.65
N LYS A 464 5.99 15.45 0.33
CA LYS A 464 7.28 16.12 0.50
C LYS A 464 8.36 15.38 -0.27
N ASN A 465 8.74 15.92 -1.43
CA ASN A 465 9.85 15.41 -2.21
C ASN A 465 11.18 15.71 -1.50
N THR A 466 11.97 14.68 -1.25
CA THR A 466 13.28 14.76 -0.60
C THR A 466 14.41 14.30 -1.52
N ASP A 467 14.12 13.95 -2.77
CA ASP A 467 15.11 13.45 -3.73
C ASP A 467 16.23 14.48 -3.98
N PRO A 468 17.49 14.20 -3.57
CA PRO A 468 18.59 15.15 -3.72
C PRO A 468 19.06 15.32 -5.17
N THR A 469 18.63 14.45 -6.10
CA THR A 469 19.13 14.43 -7.49
C THR A 469 18.13 14.95 -8.53
N ARG A 470 17.16 15.80 -8.12
CA ARG A 470 16.13 16.38 -9.03
C ARG A 470 15.39 15.35 -9.91
N GLY A 471 15.16 14.12 -9.42
CA GLY A 471 14.36 13.12 -10.12
C GLY A 471 15.09 12.35 -11.22
N ASP A 472 16.41 12.50 -11.36
CA ASP A 472 17.17 11.83 -12.40
C ASP A 472 17.55 10.40 -12.00
N ASN A 473 17.10 9.46 -12.84
CA ASN A 473 17.83 8.21 -13.02
C ASN A 473 19.10 8.52 -13.79
N VAL A 474 20.16 8.89 -13.10
CA VAL A 474 21.48 8.54 -13.62
C VAL A 474 21.62 7.04 -13.39
N SER A 475 21.14 6.23 -14.35
CA SER A 475 21.98 5.10 -14.71
C SER A 475 23.31 5.73 -15.11
N LEU A 476 24.43 5.30 -14.54
CA LEU A 476 25.76 5.80 -14.92
C LEU A 476 26.05 5.61 -16.44
N SER A 477 25.12 5.02 -17.19
CA SER A 477 25.18 4.72 -18.62
C SER A 477 24.13 5.42 -19.52
N ASP A 478 23.20 6.24 -19.00
CA ASP A 478 22.11 6.81 -19.82
C ASP A 478 22.09 8.36 -19.76
N PRO A 479 22.85 9.05 -20.62
CA PRO A 479 23.00 10.50 -20.64
C PRO A 479 21.91 11.19 -21.49
N THR A 480 20.64 10.76 -21.38
CA THR A 480 19.56 11.43 -22.14
C THR A 480 19.33 12.86 -21.62
N PRO A 481 19.14 13.85 -22.50
CA PRO A 481 19.00 15.25 -22.11
C PRO A 481 17.86 15.50 -21.11
N GLU A 482 18.12 16.44 -20.22
CA GLU A 482 17.18 17.06 -19.28
C GLU A 482 15.87 17.42 -19.99
N TYR A 483 14.80 16.69 -19.72
CA TYR A 483 13.47 17.29 -19.85
C TYR A 483 13.19 17.97 -18.52
N ASP A 484 12.97 19.28 -18.52
CA ASP A 484 12.73 20.06 -17.31
C ASP A 484 11.44 19.65 -16.57
N GLU A 485 10.50 18.99 -17.27
CA GLU A 485 9.16 18.67 -16.77
C GLU A 485 8.91 17.16 -16.62
N TYR A 486 8.15 16.79 -15.59
CA TYR A 486 7.69 15.45 -15.27
C TYR A 486 6.41 15.15 -16.07
N ALA A 487 6.52 14.25 -17.05
CA ALA A 487 5.41 13.79 -17.88
C ALA A 487 4.95 12.40 -17.44
N PHE A 488 3.64 12.23 -17.29
CA PHE A 488 3.03 10.99 -16.82
C PHE A 488 2.68 10.01 -17.94
N TRP A 489 2.83 10.40 -19.20
CA TRP A 489 2.66 9.53 -20.35
C TRP A 489 3.86 9.68 -21.28
N ASP A 490 4.94 8.99 -20.93
CA ASP A 490 6.23 9.10 -21.60
C ASP A 490 6.65 7.75 -22.19
N TYR A 491 6.63 7.70 -23.52
CA TYR A 491 7.01 6.49 -24.27
C TYR A 491 8.50 6.15 -24.12
N GLN A 492 9.38 7.15 -24.16
CA GLN A 492 10.83 6.94 -24.08
C GLN A 492 11.23 6.35 -22.73
N ARG A 493 10.51 6.75 -21.67
CA ARG A 493 10.77 6.30 -20.30
C ARG A 493 9.90 5.13 -19.86
N SER A 494 9.02 4.63 -20.72
CA SER A 494 8.15 3.50 -20.39
C SER A 494 7.27 3.76 -19.16
N PHE A 495 6.84 5.01 -18.98
CA PHE A 495 6.15 5.50 -17.79
C PHE A 495 4.75 6.01 -18.16
N TYR A 496 3.71 5.27 -17.75
CA TYR A 496 2.34 5.48 -18.24
C TYR A 496 1.35 5.55 -17.08
N TYR A 497 0.86 6.75 -16.81
CA TYR A 497 -0.13 7.09 -15.81
C TYR A 497 -1.24 7.88 -16.50
N VAL A 498 -2.47 7.40 -16.39
CA VAL A 498 -3.61 8.06 -17.04
C VAL A 498 -4.04 9.26 -16.20
N THR A 499 -3.57 10.46 -16.59
CA THR A 499 -4.03 11.77 -16.11
C THR A 499 -4.14 11.87 -14.57
N PRO A 500 -3.00 11.95 -13.85
CA PRO A 500 -2.98 11.99 -12.39
C PRO A 500 -3.41 13.35 -11.82
N ILE A 501 -3.72 13.37 -10.53
CA ILE A 501 -4.10 14.58 -9.77
C ILE A 501 -2.96 14.88 -8.80
N VAL A 502 -2.31 16.03 -8.96
CA VAL A 502 -1.12 16.37 -8.17
C VAL A 502 -1.42 17.61 -7.34
N VAL A 503 -1.34 17.49 -6.02
CA VAL A 503 -1.75 18.56 -5.10
C VAL A 503 -0.70 18.74 -4.00
N GLY A 504 -0.20 19.98 -3.83
CA GLY A 504 0.63 20.37 -2.68
C GLY A 504 2.03 19.75 -2.63
N ILE A 505 2.59 19.35 -3.77
CA ILE A 505 3.97 18.83 -3.82
C ILE A 505 4.96 19.92 -3.43
N HIS A 506 5.86 19.60 -2.51
CA HIS A 506 6.82 20.55 -1.96
C HIS A 506 8.14 19.87 -1.56
N GLY A 507 9.08 20.66 -1.01
CA GLY A 507 10.44 20.19 -0.73
C GLY A 507 11.37 20.41 -1.93
N GLN A 508 12.02 19.36 -2.42
CA GLN A 508 12.86 19.42 -3.62
C GLN A 508 11.99 19.72 -4.85
N PRO A 509 12.27 20.80 -5.61
CA PRO A 509 11.36 21.25 -6.66
C PRO A 509 11.19 20.22 -7.78
N VAL A 510 9.94 20.10 -8.25
CA VAL A 510 9.59 19.30 -9.43
C VAL A 510 8.66 20.12 -10.33
N ASN A 511 8.95 20.17 -11.62
CA ASN A 511 8.04 20.76 -12.59
C ASN A 511 7.22 19.65 -13.23
N PHE A 512 5.90 19.82 -13.33
CA PHE A 512 5.01 18.86 -13.97
C PHE A 512 4.52 19.41 -15.30
N LEU A 513 4.42 18.54 -16.30
CA LEU A 513 3.85 18.91 -17.58
C LEU A 513 2.35 19.23 -17.41
N THR A 514 1.92 20.41 -17.84
CA THR A 514 0.52 20.90 -17.67
C THR A 514 -0.27 20.99 -18.97
N SER A 515 0.37 20.79 -20.13
CA SER A 515 -0.29 20.80 -21.44
C SER A 515 0.24 19.68 -22.35
N GLY A 516 -0.54 19.27 -23.34
CA GLY A 516 -0.17 18.18 -24.25
C GLY A 516 -0.27 16.77 -23.65
N THR A 517 0.39 15.82 -24.32
CA THR A 517 0.41 14.39 -23.95
C THR A 517 1.22 14.17 -22.68
N GLY A 518 0.69 13.40 -21.72
CA GLY A 518 1.35 13.15 -20.44
C GLY A 518 1.19 14.23 -19.39
N LYS A 519 0.33 15.22 -19.64
CA LYS A 519 0.01 16.23 -18.63
C LYS A 519 -0.68 15.64 -17.40
N VAL A 520 -0.52 16.34 -16.28
CA VAL A 520 -1.37 16.16 -15.09
C VAL A 520 -2.82 16.59 -15.40
N ASN A 521 -3.79 15.90 -14.80
CA ASN A 521 -5.21 16.26 -14.91
C ASN A 521 -5.53 17.53 -14.12
N ALA A 522 -4.97 17.62 -12.92
CA ALA A 522 -5.08 18.76 -12.04
C ALA A 522 -3.74 18.97 -11.34
N LEU A 523 -3.35 20.24 -11.22
CA LEU A 523 -2.15 20.67 -10.51
C LEU A 523 -2.53 21.82 -9.58
N GLU A 524 -2.43 21.60 -8.28
CA GLU A 524 -2.70 22.64 -7.28
C GLU A 524 -1.48 22.78 -6.36
N TYR A 525 -1.04 24.02 -6.11
CA TYR A 525 -0.01 24.36 -5.12
C TYR A 525 1.33 23.62 -5.23
N ASN A 526 1.81 23.38 -6.46
CA ASN A 526 3.12 22.78 -6.70
C ASN A 526 4.29 23.72 -6.32
N ASN A 527 5.34 23.17 -5.69
CA ASN A 527 6.52 23.88 -5.20
C ASN A 527 6.18 25.05 -4.25
N ARG A 528 5.13 24.88 -3.44
CA ARG A 528 4.68 25.83 -2.41
C ARG A 528 4.50 25.09 -1.07
N ASP A 529 4.14 25.80 -0.01
CA ASP A 529 3.78 25.17 1.26
C ASP A 529 2.53 24.26 1.13
N ASP A 530 2.31 23.41 2.14
CA ASP A 530 1.18 22.46 2.21
C ASP A 530 -0.17 23.12 1.87
N VAL A 531 -1.01 22.41 1.10
CA VAL A 531 -2.40 22.78 0.84
C VAL A 531 -3.30 22.39 2.01
N THR A 532 -4.45 23.07 2.16
CA THR A 532 -5.54 22.62 3.02
C THR A 532 -6.62 21.86 2.23
N PRO A 533 -7.14 20.71 2.72
CA PRO A 533 -6.74 20.02 3.96
C PRO A 533 -5.33 19.45 3.85
N ARG A 534 -4.64 19.43 4.99
CA ARG A 534 -3.26 18.91 5.05
C ARG A 534 -3.21 17.43 4.68
N SER A 535 -4.16 16.64 5.16
CA SER A 535 -4.37 15.25 4.73
C SER A 535 -5.72 15.12 4.06
N LEU A 536 -5.76 14.63 2.81
CA LEU A 536 -7.01 14.34 2.12
C LEU A 536 -7.76 13.19 2.78
N TYR A 537 -7.05 12.11 3.17
CA TYR A 537 -7.66 10.96 3.81
C TYR A 537 -8.31 11.33 5.15
N GLU A 538 -7.61 12.07 6.02
CA GLU A 538 -8.13 12.51 7.31
C GLU A 538 -9.36 13.42 7.14
N ALA A 539 -9.32 14.37 6.21
CA ALA A 539 -10.43 15.28 5.96
C ALA A 539 -11.66 14.57 5.38
N GLN A 540 -11.47 13.65 4.43
CA GLN A 540 -12.57 12.81 3.92
C GLN A 540 -13.14 11.91 5.02
N LEU A 541 -12.29 11.34 5.88
CA LEU A 541 -12.68 10.51 7.01
C LEU A 541 -13.52 11.30 8.03
N GLU A 542 -13.07 12.49 8.39
CA GLU A 542 -13.79 13.41 9.26
C GLU A 542 -15.12 13.84 8.65
N LEU A 543 -15.14 14.23 7.38
CA LEU A 543 -16.37 14.61 6.67
C LEU A 543 -17.39 13.47 6.67
N ARG A 544 -16.94 12.24 6.42
CA ARG A 544 -17.82 11.06 6.37
C ARG A 544 -18.37 10.69 7.76
N LEU A 545 -17.55 10.73 8.79
CA LEU A 545 -17.93 10.28 10.14
C LEU A 545 -18.52 11.40 11.01
N GLY A 546 -18.35 12.66 10.62
CA GLY A 546 -18.68 13.83 11.42
C GLY A 546 -17.66 14.15 12.52
N TYR A 547 -16.57 13.38 12.60
CA TYR A 547 -15.46 13.54 13.53
C TYR A 547 -14.23 12.79 13.02
N LEU A 548 -13.03 13.25 13.38
CA LEU A 548 -11.80 12.47 13.16
C LEU A 548 -11.64 11.40 14.26
N PRO A 549 -11.55 10.10 13.92
CA PRO A 549 -11.41 9.04 14.93
C PRO A 549 -10.15 9.18 15.78
N GLY A 550 -10.26 8.94 17.10
CA GLY A 550 -9.15 9.11 18.05
C GLY A 550 -7.88 8.32 17.70
N TRP A 551 -8.01 7.14 17.08
CA TRP A 551 -6.86 6.34 16.64
C TRP A 551 -5.98 7.08 15.63
N VAL A 552 -6.56 7.97 14.82
CA VAL A 552 -5.80 8.78 13.85
C VAL A 552 -4.88 9.73 14.60
N CYS A 553 -5.39 10.39 15.66
CA CYS A 553 -4.61 11.27 16.51
C CYS A 553 -3.50 10.51 17.25
N GLU A 554 -3.83 9.37 17.87
CA GLU A 554 -2.87 8.51 18.58
C GLU A 554 -1.69 8.11 17.67
N VAL A 555 -2.00 7.69 16.43
CA VAL A 555 -0.99 7.25 15.47
C VAL A 555 -0.15 8.43 14.95
N ARG A 556 -0.72 9.64 14.86
CA ARG A 556 0.00 10.86 14.44
C ARG A 556 1.04 11.33 15.46
N GLU A 557 0.67 11.35 16.74
CA GLU A 557 1.56 11.81 17.83
C GLU A 557 2.86 11.01 17.93
N GLY A 558 2.90 9.78 17.41
CA GLY A 558 4.12 8.97 17.36
C GLY A 558 5.12 9.31 16.25
N ILE A 559 4.83 10.27 15.35
CA ILE A 559 5.52 10.42 14.04
C ILE A 559 5.83 11.86 13.65
N ASP A 560 4.94 12.79 13.99
CA ASP A 560 5.19 14.24 13.93
C ASP A 560 6.21 14.63 15.01
#